data_AF-A0A814LGA8-F1
#
_entry.id   AF-A0A814LGA8-F1
#
_cell.length_a   1.000
_cell.length_b   1.000
_cell.length_c   1.000
_cell.angle_alpha   90.00
_cell.angle_beta   90.00
_cell.angle_gamma   90.00
#
_symmetry.space_group_name_H-M   'P 1'
#
loop_
_entity.id
_entity.type
_entity.pdbx_description
1 polymer ?
#
loop_
_entity_poly.entity_id
_entity_poly.type
_entity_poly.pdbx_seq_one_letter_code
_entity_poly.pdbx_strand_id
1 'polypeptide(L)'
;MSDIIDALAQKDLPPNAKRAWKSLLDLANDALLSIDDTSTDIEWYIKRLSIATIYRSAEIYMLQDQSVDKTETISFLERHLNDY
;
A
#
# COMPACT_ATOMS: atom_id res chain seq x y z
N MET A 1 12.93 8.68 -12.85
CA MET A 1 11.74 7.80 -12.96
C MET A 1 12.15 6.33 -13.08
N SER A 2 13.26 6.00 -13.76
CA SER A 2 13.86 4.64 -13.70
C SER A 2 14.31 4.26 -12.29
N ASP A 3 14.87 5.20 -11.51
CA ASP A 3 15.40 4.90 -10.17
C ASP A 3 14.35 4.33 -9.18
N ILE A 4 13.09 4.78 -9.31
CA ILE A 4 11.98 4.28 -8.48
C ILE A 4 11.59 2.86 -8.93
N ILE A 5 11.54 2.61 -10.24
CA ILE A 5 11.24 1.29 -10.81
C ILE A 5 12.31 0.28 -10.40
N ASP A 6 13.58 0.68 -10.46
CA ASP A 6 14.72 -0.18 -10.10
C ASP A 6 14.72 -0.52 -8.59
N ALA A 7 14.39 0.46 -7.73
CA ALA A 7 14.24 0.23 -6.30
C ALA A 7 13.08 -0.73 -5.96
N LEU A 8 11.95 -0.62 -6.66
CA LEU A 8 10.81 -1.52 -6.50
C LEU A 8 11.12 -2.93 -7.01
N ALA A 9 11.78 -3.05 -8.15
CA ALA A 9 12.26 -4.34 -8.66
C ALA A 9 13.22 -5.01 -7.66
N GLN A 10 14.07 -4.22 -7.00
CA GLN A 10 14.98 -4.74 -5.97
C GLN A 10 14.28 -5.17 -4.69
N LYS A 11 13.18 -4.49 -4.32
CA LYS A 11 12.29 -4.85 -3.21
C LYS A 11 11.56 -6.17 -3.46
N ASP A 12 11.20 -6.45 -4.72
CA ASP A 12 10.47 -7.65 -5.13
C ASP A 12 11.35 -8.89 -5.37
N LEU A 13 12.68 -8.75 -5.32
CA LEU A 13 13.60 -9.89 -5.40
C LEU A 13 13.35 -10.89 -4.25
N PRO A 14 13.36 -12.22 -4.49
CA PRO A 14 13.13 -13.25 -3.48
C PRO A 14 13.89 -13.08 -2.14
N PRO A 15 15.18 -12.70 -2.11
CA PRO A 15 15.90 -12.47 -0.85
C PRO A 15 15.36 -11.27 -0.05
N ASN A 16 14.83 -10.24 -0.72
CA ASN A 16 14.32 -9.02 -0.09
C ASN A 16 12.82 -9.07 0.16
N ALA A 17 12.10 -9.95 -0.54
CA ALA A 17 10.65 -10.07 -0.46
C ALA A 17 10.16 -10.18 0.98
N LYS A 18 10.71 -11.08 1.82
CA LYS A 18 10.27 -11.21 3.22
C LYS A 18 10.36 -9.90 4.01
N ARG A 19 11.43 -9.13 3.79
CA ARG A 19 11.63 -7.83 4.44
C ARG A 19 10.66 -6.79 3.89
N ALA A 20 10.48 -6.75 2.57
CA ALA A 20 9.54 -5.87 1.90
C ALA A 20 8.10 -6.07 2.37
N TRP A 21 7.65 -7.32 2.43
CA TRP A 21 6.33 -7.71 2.93
C TRP A 21 6.14 -7.34 4.40
N LYS A 22 7.16 -7.58 5.24
CA LYS A 22 7.13 -7.18 6.65
C LYS A 22 6.99 -5.66 6.79
N SER A 23 7.79 -4.88 6.08
CA SER A 23 7.71 -3.41 6.12
C SER A 23 6.36 -2.89 5.62
N LEU A 24 5.78 -3.51 4.59
CA LEU A 24 4.43 -3.17 4.09
C LEU A 24 3.35 -3.42 5.16
N LEU A 25 3.40 -4.60 5.79
CA LEU A 25 2.43 -4.96 6.80
C LEU A 25 2.59 -4.12 8.07
N ASP A 26 3.81 -3.79 8.46
CA ASP A 26 4.09 -2.92 9.61
C ASP A 26 3.55 -1.49 9.32
N LEU A 27 3.73 -0.95 8.10
CA LEU A 27 3.11 0.31 7.67
C LEU A 27 1.57 0.26 7.71
N ALA A 28 0.97 -0.81 7.21
CA ALA A 28 -0.50 -0.98 7.24
C ALA A 28 -1.03 -1.07 8.68
N ASN A 29 -0.26 -1.66 9.60
CA ASN A 29 -0.59 -1.68 11.02
C ASN A 29 -0.54 -0.28 11.63
N ASP A 30 0.50 0.50 11.34
CA ASP A 30 0.62 1.87 11.85
C ASP A 30 -0.53 2.77 11.34
N ALA A 31 -0.96 2.57 10.09
CA ALA A 31 -2.14 3.24 9.54
C ALA A 31 -3.43 2.86 10.29
N LEU A 32 -3.63 1.58 10.63
CA LEU A 32 -4.79 1.16 11.44
C LEU A 32 -4.77 1.73 12.85
N LEU A 33 -3.60 1.75 13.48
CA LEU A 33 -3.42 2.34 14.81
C LEU A 33 -3.78 3.84 14.82
N SER A 34 -3.55 4.54 13.71
CA SER A 34 -3.91 5.96 13.59
C SER A 34 -5.42 6.24 13.56
N ILE A 35 -6.24 5.21 13.28
CA ILE A 35 -7.70 5.31 13.16
C ILE A 35 -8.40 4.95 14.50
N ASP A 36 -7.61 4.66 15.56
CA ASP A 36 -8.11 4.19 16.86
C ASP A 36 -9.07 2.99 16.73
N ASP A 37 -8.78 2.11 15.77
CA ASP A 37 -9.63 0.97 15.47
C ASP A 37 -9.55 -0.06 16.61
N THR A 38 -10.69 -0.30 17.28
CA THR A 38 -10.81 -1.24 18.40
C THR A 38 -11.04 -2.69 17.94
N SER A 39 -10.88 -2.98 16.65
CA SER A 39 -11.12 -4.30 16.10
C SER A 39 -10.10 -5.31 16.64
N THR A 40 -10.58 -6.34 17.30
CA THR A 40 -9.78 -7.44 17.83
C THR A 40 -10.21 -8.73 17.15
N ASP A 41 -9.24 -9.54 16.73
CA ASP A 41 -9.38 -10.83 16.04
C ASP A 41 -9.33 -10.75 14.50
N ILE A 42 -10.30 -11.35 13.79
CA ILE A 42 -10.21 -11.57 12.33
C ILE A 42 -10.40 -10.26 11.57
N GLU A 43 -11.23 -9.36 12.07
CA GLU A 43 -11.47 -8.05 11.46
C GLU A 43 -10.18 -7.23 11.33
N TRP A 44 -9.30 -7.28 12.34
CA TRP A 44 -8.00 -6.62 12.29
C TRP A 44 -7.12 -7.16 11.16
N TYR A 45 -7.08 -8.48 10.96
CA TYR A 45 -6.31 -9.09 9.87
C TYR A 45 -6.88 -8.72 8.50
N ILE A 46 -8.21 -8.75 8.35
CA ILE A 46 -8.88 -8.37 7.11
C ILE A 46 -8.58 -6.91 6.79
N LYS A 47 -8.78 -5.99 7.74
CA LYS A 47 -8.50 -4.56 7.57
C LYS A 47 -7.03 -4.29 7.24
N ARG A 48 -6.11 -4.96 7.93
CA ARG A 48 -4.66 -4.82 7.67
C ARG A 48 -4.29 -5.29 6.28
N LEU A 49 -4.86 -6.40 5.84
CA LEU A 49 -4.65 -6.93 4.49
C LEU A 49 -5.27 -6.02 3.43
N SER A 50 -6.46 -5.47 3.68
CA SER A 50 -7.13 -4.52 2.78
C SER A 50 -6.28 -3.26 2.56
N ILE A 51 -5.78 -2.65 3.64
CA ILE A 51 -4.93 -1.45 3.55
C ILE A 51 -3.62 -1.77 2.82
N ALA A 52 -2.97 -2.89 3.16
CA ALA A 52 -1.76 -3.32 2.45
C ALA A 52 -2.01 -3.54 0.95
N THR A 53 -3.19 -4.06 0.59
CA THR A 53 -3.60 -4.31 -0.80
C THR A 53 -3.87 -3.00 -1.54
N ILE A 54 -4.60 -2.06 -0.94
CA ILE A 54 -4.85 -0.71 -1.50
C ILE A 54 -3.53 0.04 -1.69
N TYR A 55 -2.62 -0.03 -0.72
CA TYR A 55 -1.31 0.60 -0.83
C TYR A 55 -0.52 0.01 -2.02
N ARG A 56 -0.49 -1.32 -2.15
CA ARG A 56 0.25 -1.99 -3.22
C ARG A 56 -0.38 -1.74 -4.60
N SER A 57 -1.71 -1.69 -4.70
CA SER A 57 -2.38 -1.36 -5.97
C SER A 57 -2.11 0.10 -6.37
N ALA A 58 -2.13 1.02 -5.42
CA ALA A 58 -1.78 2.42 -5.64
C ALA A 58 -0.30 2.59 -6.04
N GLU A 59 0.63 1.85 -5.42
CA GLU A 59 2.06 1.86 -5.79
C GLU A 59 2.26 1.43 -7.25
N ILE A 60 1.56 0.39 -7.70
CA ILE A 60 1.62 -0.09 -9.09
C ILE A 60 0.97 0.92 -10.05
N TYR A 61 -0.16 1.50 -9.67
CA TYR A 61 -0.86 2.51 -10.47
C TYR A 61 -0.02 3.78 -10.65
N MET A 62 0.66 4.21 -9.58
CA MET A 62 1.56 5.36 -9.58
C MET A 62 2.72 5.23 -10.56
N LEU A 63 3.17 4.00 -10.87
CA LEU A 63 4.22 3.75 -11.86
C LEU A 63 3.78 4.04 -13.30
N GLN A 64 2.49 3.88 -13.58
CA GLN A 64 1.92 4.14 -14.90
C GLN A 64 1.37 5.57 -15.02
N ASP A 65 1.11 6.22 -13.90
CA ASP A 65 0.56 7.56 -13.85
C ASP A 65 1.60 8.62 -14.30
N GLN A 66 1.33 9.28 -15.43
CA GLN A 66 2.12 10.41 -15.94
C GLN A 66 1.48 11.78 -15.64
N SER A 67 0.39 11.81 -14.87
CA SER A 67 -0.30 13.06 -14.51
C SER A 67 0.54 13.95 -13.59
N VAL A 68 0.31 15.26 -13.68
CA VAL A 68 0.89 16.25 -12.78
C VAL A 68 0.42 15.95 -11.36
N ASP A 69 1.36 15.93 -10.42
CA ASP A 69 1.15 15.64 -9.00
C ASP A 69 0.44 14.31 -8.69
N LYS A 70 0.42 13.36 -9.63
CA LYS A 70 -0.19 12.02 -9.45
C LYS A 70 -1.68 12.08 -9.11
N THR A 71 -2.38 13.07 -9.68
CA THR A 71 -3.80 13.34 -9.42
C THR A 71 -4.69 12.13 -9.71
N GLU A 72 -4.36 11.35 -10.75
CA GLU A 72 -5.10 10.12 -11.10
C GLU A 72 -4.93 9.02 -10.04
N THR A 73 -3.73 8.89 -9.48
CA THR A 73 -3.45 7.96 -8.38
C THR A 73 -4.23 8.34 -7.11
N ILE A 74 -4.31 9.63 -6.79
CA ILE A 74 -5.09 10.12 -5.63
C ILE A 74 -6.57 9.83 -5.85
N SER A 75 -7.12 10.13 -7.03
CA SER A 75 -8.51 9.83 -7.36
C SER A 75 -8.83 8.32 -7.32
N PHE A 76 -7.88 7.47 -7.73
CA PHE A 76 -8.00 6.02 -7.59
C PHE A 76 -8.06 5.57 -6.13
N LEU A 77 -7.22 6.17 -5.28
CA LEU A 77 -7.18 5.90 -3.84
C LEU A 77 -8.48 6.32 -3.15
N GLU A 78 -8.99 7.51 -3.46
CA GLU A 78 -10.25 8.04 -2.93
C GLU A 78 -11.44 7.14 -3.28
N ARG A 79 -11.49 6.60 -4.50
CA ARG A 79 -12.52 5.63 -4.88
C ARG A 79 -12.46 4.35 -4.03
N HIS A 80 -11.25 3.81 -3.80
CA HIS A 80 -11.06 2.59 -3.01
C HIS A 80 -11.27 2.78 -1.50
N LEU A 81 -11.02 3.99 -0.99
CA LEU A 81 -11.24 4.32 0.42
C LEU A 81 -12.71 4.67 0.72
N ASN A 82 -13.45 5.23 -0.25
CA ASN A 82 -14.90 5.48 -0.09
C ASN A 82 -15.74 4.20 -0.06
N ASP A 83 -15.17 3.07 -0.51
CA ASP A 83 -15.81 1.76 -0.43
C ASP A 83 -15.64 1.08 0.96
N TYR A 84 -14.94 1.74 1.90
CA TYR A 84 -14.71 1.31 3.29
C TYR A 84 -15.57 2.10 4.29
#